data_AF-A4FKS7-F1
#
_entry.id   AF-A4FKS7-F1
#
_cell.length_a   1.000
_cell.length_b   1.000
_cell.length_c   1.000
_cell.angle_alpha   90.00
_cell.angle_beta   90.00
_cell.angle_gamma   90.00
#
_symmetry.space_group_name_H-M   'P 1'
#
loop_
_entity.id
_entity.type
_entity.pdbx_description
1 polymer ?
#
loop_
_entity_poly.entity_id
_entity_poly.type
_entity_poly.pdbx_seq_one_letter_code
_entity_poly.pdbx_strand_id
1 'polypeptide(L)'
;MCAAAFGLVLGWTGLAHATPATGEVRAAAPSATVSVLSGDGDAVTAAECYYPVYSGDGGAMVCFNPTGEHLYICDNASDGHHPVARYYRSDSSGLKTKHADVGFGTCLDHNLSIPDSGWINYQACNYEGSTQLSCGSFSGRISANG
;
A
#
# COMPACT_ATOMS: atom_id res chain seq x y z
N MET A 1 38.49 69.68 -20.17
CA MET A 1 37.81 70.43 -19.09
C MET A 1 37.58 69.47 -17.92
N CYS A 2 37.32 69.99 -16.73
CA CYS A 2 37.15 69.30 -15.44
C CYS A 2 36.15 68.10 -15.53
N ALA A 3 36.24 67.00 -14.77
CA ALA A 3 36.31 66.84 -13.29
C ALA A 3 35.12 67.51 -12.57
N ALA A 4 34.40 66.90 -11.61
CA ALA A 4 34.30 65.52 -11.11
C ALA A 4 32.85 65.35 -10.51
N ALA A 5 32.42 64.44 -9.63
CA ALA A 5 32.99 63.39 -8.77
C ALA A 5 31.85 62.41 -8.32
N PHE A 6 32.12 61.54 -7.33
CA PHE A 6 31.17 60.65 -6.60
C PHE A 6 30.58 59.46 -7.40
N GLY A 7 30.43 58.23 -6.87
CA GLY A 7 30.91 57.66 -5.60
C GLY A 7 29.79 57.24 -4.64
N LEU A 8 29.54 55.93 -4.50
CA LEU A 8 28.79 55.33 -3.40
C LEU A 8 29.31 53.91 -3.12
N VAL A 9 29.36 53.51 -1.84
CA VAL A 9 29.80 52.17 -1.41
C VAL A 9 28.71 51.50 -0.57
N LEU A 10 28.11 50.45 -1.11
CA LEU A 10 27.20 49.49 -0.47
C LEU A 10 27.38 48.15 -1.23
N GLY A 11 27.40 46.97 -0.62
CA GLY A 11 27.39 46.59 0.79
C GLY A 11 27.47 45.05 0.89
N TRP A 12 27.90 44.49 2.02
CA TRP A 12 27.95 43.04 2.22
C TRP A 12 26.55 42.42 2.35
N THR A 13 26.28 41.36 1.58
CA THR A 13 25.45 40.22 2.02
C THR A 13 26.11 38.93 1.55
N GLY A 14 26.21 37.93 2.41
CA GLY A 14 27.03 36.73 2.17
C GLY A 14 26.44 35.73 1.16
N LEU A 15 27.31 34.88 0.61
CA LEU A 15 26.91 33.68 -0.12
C LEU A 15 26.24 32.70 0.85
N ALA A 16 24.91 32.71 0.89
CA ALA A 16 24.14 31.66 1.53
C ALA A 16 24.27 30.38 0.70
N HIS A 17 25.26 29.54 1.02
CA HIS A 17 25.27 28.15 0.59
C HIS A 17 24.09 27.44 1.26
N ALA A 18 22.94 27.45 0.59
CA ALA A 18 21.80 26.63 0.95
C ALA A 18 22.18 25.16 0.70
N THR A 19 22.66 24.49 1.75
CA THR A 19 22.82 23.04 1.74
C THR A 19 21.45 22.44 1.37
N PRO A 20 21.33 21.65 0.29
CA PRO A 20 20.09 20.95 0.02
C PRO A 20 19.89 19.95 1.15
N ALA A 21 18.97 20.25 2.06
CA ALA A 21 18.57 19.30 3.08
C ALA A 21 17.92 18.13 2.35
N THR A 22 18.62 16.99 2.28
CA THR A 22 18.10 15.72 1.77
C THR A 22 17.14 15.11 2.80
N GLY A 23 16.12 15.87 3.16
CA GLY A 23 14.87 15.33 3.67
C GLY A 23 14.22 14.59 2.51
N GLU A 24 14.57 13.33 2.36
CA GLU A 24 13.86 12.40 1.50
C GLU A 24 12.43 12.30 2.04
N VAL A 25 11.53 13.10 1.48
CA VAL A 25 10.09 13.00 1.74
C VAL A 25 9.64 11.70 1.11
N ARG A 26 9.83 10.59 1.84
CA ARG A 26 9.14 9.32 1.62
C ARG A 26 7.67 9.65 1.50
N ALA A 27 7.17 9.67 0.27
CA ALA A 27 5.77 9.92 0.00
C ALA A 27 4.97 8.87 0.79
N ALA A 28 4.00 9.34 1.59
CA ALA A 28 3.17 8.43 2.38
C ALA A 28 2.57 7.38 1.44
N ALA A 29 2.75 6.10 1.78
CA ALA A 29 2.22 5.02 0.98
C ALA A 29 0.69 5.20 0.84
N PRO A 30 0.11 4.99 -0.35
CA PRO A 30 -1.34 5.14 -0.53
C PRO A 30 -2.03 4.16 0.43
N SER A 31 -2.90 4.69 1.30
CA SER A 31 -3.65 3.90 2.27
C SER A 31 -5.14 4.13 2.17
N ALA A 32 -5.90 3.16 2.68
CA ALA A 32 -7.32 3.27 2.96
C ALA A 32 -7.58 2.82 4.40
N THR A 33 -8.69 3.27 4.99
CA THR A 33 -9.24 2.65 6.20
C THR A 33 -10.23 1.57 5.79
N VAL A 34 -10.07 0.34 6.30
CA VAL A 34 -10.91 -0.81 5.95
C VAL A 34 -11.62 -1.40 7.17
N SER A 35 -12.80 -1.98 6.95
CA SER A 35 -13.57 -2.73 7.95
C SER A 35 -13.16 -4.21 7.90
N VAL A 36 -12.49 -4.70 8.93
CA VAL A 36 -11.86 -6.02 8.96
C VAL A 36 -12.59 -6.96 9.90
N LEU A 37 -13.00 -8.13 9.39
CA LEU A 37 -13.45 -9.27 10.16
C LEU A 37 -12.24 -10.07 10.66
N SER A 38 -12.19 -10.32 11.97
CA SER A 38 -11.26 -11.32 12.55
C SER A 38 -11.52 -12.72 11.97
N GLY A 39 -10.53 -13.61 12.03
CA GLY A 39 -10.64 -15.00 11.57
C GLY A 39 -11.73 -15.82 12.27
N ASP A 40 -12.20 -15.37 13.43
CA ASP A 40 -13.32 -15.97 14.19
C ASP A 40 -14.70 -15.38 13.82
N GLY A 41 -14.76 -14.39 12.93
CA GLY A 41 -16.00 -13.80 12.38
C GLY A 41 -16.74 -12.78 13.26
N ASP A 42 -16.58 -12.82 14.59
CA ASP A 42 -17.41 -12.04 15.53
C ASP A 42 -17.07 -10.54 15.68
N ALA A 43 -15.93 -10.07 15.15
CA ALA A 43 -15.45 -8.70 15.37
C ALA A 43 -15.10 -7.97 14.07
N VAL A 44 -15.77 -6.84 13.83
CA VAL A 44 -15.40 -5.84 12.80
C VAL A 44 -14.57 -4.74 13.45
N THR A 45 -13.33 -4.55 13.01
CA THR A 45 -12.43 -3.46 13.43
C THR A 45 -12.02 -2.58 12.25
N ALA A 46 -11.59 -1.35 12.52
CA ALA A 46 -11.01 -0.48 11.50
C ALA A 46 -9.49 -0.69 11.44
N ALA A 47 -8.93 -0.87 10.23
CA ALA A 47 -7.48 -1.03 10.03
C ALA A 47 -6.93 -0.11 8.93
N GLU A 48 -5.65 0.26 9.04
CA GLU A 48 -4.86 0.92 7.99
C GLU A 48 -4.44 -0.10 6.93
N CYS A 49 -4.79 0.16 5.68
CA CYS A 49 -4.64 -0.76 4.54
C CYS A 49 -3.76 -0.08 3.48
N TYR A 50 -2.47 -0.41 3.45
CA TYR A 50 -1.49 0.23 2.55
C TYR A 50 -1.33 -0.51 1.21
N TYR A 51 -0.96 0.26 0.18
CA TYR A 51 -0.71 -0.20 -1.20
C TYR A 51 -1.90 -0.97 -1.82
N PRO A 52 -3.14 -0.46 -1.77
CA PRO A 52 -4.31 -1.18 -2.29
C PRO A 52 -4.21 -1.46 -3.79
N VAL A 53 -4.49 -2.71 -4.16
CA VAL A 53 -4.68 -3.17 -5.54
C VAL A 53 -6.08 -3.75 -5.70
N TYR A 54 -6.66 -3.59 -6.89
CA TYR A 54 -8.03 -4.00 -7.21
C TYR A 54 -8.03 -5.07 -8.29
N SER A 55 -9.06 -5.92 -8.30
CA SER A 55 -9.36 -6.83 -9.41
C SER A 55 -9.70 -6.05 -10.68
N GLY A 56 -9.70 -6.73 -11.84
CA GLY A 56 -9.92 -6.07 -13.15
C GLY A 56 -11.32 -5.47 -13.34
N ASP A 57 -12.28 -5.90 -12.54
CA ASP A 57 -13.65 -5.39 -12.44
C ASP A 57 -13.85 -4.43 -11.25
N GLY A 58 -12.87 -4.30 -10.35
CA GLY A 58 -12.98 -3.55 -9.10
C GLY A 58 -13.76 -4.24 -7.97
N GLY A 59 -14.27 -5.46 -8.16
CA GLY A 59 -15.09 -6.18 -7.17
C GLY A 59 -14.32 -6.71 -5.96
N ALA A 60 -13.01 -6.94 -6.08
CA ALA A 60 -12.14 -7.32 -4.97
C ALA A 60 -11.01 -6.29 -4.78
N MET A 61 -10.66 -6.00 -3.53
CA MET A 61 -9.48 -5.21 -3.17
C MET A 61 -8.57 -6.04 -2.25
N VAL A 62 -7.26 -5.91 -2.42
CA VAL A 62 -6.25 -6.49 -1.52
C VAL A 62 -5.21 -5.42 -1.17
N CYS A 63 -4.80 -5.38 0.08
CA CYS A 63 -3.78 -4.46 0.59
C CYS A 63 -2.99 -5.09 1.74
N PHE A 64 -1.82 -4.55 2.03
CA PHE A 64 -0.89 -5.10 3.01
C PHE A 64 -0.46 -4.03 4.00
N ASN A 65 -0.66 -4.28 5.29
CA ASN A 65 -0.09 -3.49 6.36
C ASN A 65 1.25 -4.11 6.78
N PRO A 66 2.40 -3.43 6.58
CA PRO A 66 3.69 -3.93 7.06
C PRO A 66 3.75 -4.02 8.58
N THR A 67 3.00 -3.19 9.32
CA THR A 67 2.96 -3.29 10.80
C THR A 67 2.12 -4.50 11.21
N GLY A 68 2.79 -5.59 11.63
CA GLY A 68 2.14 -6.87 11.97
C GLY A 68 1.88 -7.76 10.75
N GLU A 69 2.40 -7.37 9.58
CA GLU A 69 2.39 -8.14 8.33
C GLU A 69 1.00 -8.69 7.93
N HIS A 70 -0.03 -7.87 8.11
CA HIS A 70 -1.42 -8.22 7.83
C HIS A 70 -1.75 -8.02 6.33
N LEU A 71 -2.31 -9.04 5.69
CA LEU A 71 -2.87 -8.95 4.35
C LEU A 71 -4.40 -8.89 4.45
N TYR A 72 -5.00 -7.74 4.11
CA TYR A 72 -6.45 -7.57 4.09
C TYR A 72 -7.01 -7.93 2.71
N ILE A 73 -8.08 -8.72 2.71
CA ILE A 73 -8.70 -9.28 1.49
C ILE A 73 -10.18 -8.89 1.52
N CYS A 74 -10.57 -7.92 0.71
CA CYS A 74 -11.81 -7.15 0.84
C CYS A 74 -12.78 -7.39 -0.31
N ASP A 75 -14.05 -7.60 0.03
CA ASP A 75 -15.15 -7.52 -0.93
C ASP A 75 -15.51 -6.03 -1.13
N ASN A 76 -15.40 -5.59 -2.38
CA ASN A 76 -15.56 -4.21 -2.81
C ASN A 76 -16.74 -4.03 -3.79
N ALA A 77 -17.53 -5.08 -4.08
CA ALA A 77 -18.77 -4.96 -4.85
C ALA A 77 -19.88 -5.89 -4.35
N SER A 78 -21.10 -5.36 -4.17
CA SER A 78 -22.30 -6.15 -3.86
C SER A 78 -22.81 -6.92 -5.10
N ASP A 79 -21.96 -7.73 -5.73
CA ASP A 79 -22.25 -8.49 -6.95
C ASP A 79 -22.56 -9.98 -6.70
N GLY A 80 -22.17 -10.52 -5.53
CA GLY A 80 -22.38 -11.92 -5.13
C GLY A 80 -21.21 -12.85 -5.44
N HIS A 81 -20.09 -12.30 -5.91
CA HIS A 81 -18.80 -13.00 -6.02
C HIS A 81 -18.07 -12.95 -4.66
N HIS A 82 -16.81 -13.42 -4.61
CA HIS A 82 -15.98 -13.29 -3.42
C HIS A 82 -14.53 -12.93 -3.76
N PRO A 83 -13.85 -12.17 -2.87
CA PRO A 83 -12.49 -11.72 -3.08
C PRO A 83 -11.45 -12.80 -2.80
N VAL A 84 -10.39 -12.81 -3.60
CA VAL A 84 -9.26 -13.74 -3.48
C VAL A 84 -7.94 -13.00 -3.65
N ALA A 85 -7.05 -13.14 -2.66
CA ALA A 85 -5.67 -12.69 -2.79
C ALA A 85 -4.79 -13.81 -3.37
N ARG A 86 -4.00 -13.47 -4.40
CA ARG A 86 -2.96 -14.35 -4.95
C ARG A 86 -1.61 -13.68 -4.74
N TYR A 87 -0.69 -14.33 -4.00
CA TYR A 87 0.52 -13.67 -3.50
C TYR A 87 1.77 -14.55 -3.45
N TYR A 88 2.92 -13.91 -3.59
CA TYR A 88 4.25 -14.45 -3.33
C TYR A 88 4.85 -13.80 -2.09
N ARG A 89 5.74 -14.51 -1.39
CA ARG A 89 6.54 -13.99 -0.26
C ARG A 89 8.02 -14.33 -0.45
N SER A 90 8.89 -13.64 0.28
CA SER A 90 10.33 -13.91 0.36
C SER A 90 10.69 -15.25 1.03
N ASP A 91 9.86 -15.70 1.96
CA ASP A 91 10.12 -16.81 2.90
C ASP A 91 9.40 -18.12 2.53
N SER A 92 8.54 -18.10 1.51
CA SER A 92 7.77 -19.27 1.09
C SER A 92 7.71 -19.40 -0.42
N SER A 93 8.09 -20.57 -0.95
CA SER A 93 8.17 -20.83 -2.37
C SER A 93 6.79 -20.99 -3.04
N GLY A 94 6.70 -20.56 -4.31
CA GLY A 94 5.49 -20.67 -5.12
C GLY A 94 4.43 -19.61 -4.82
N LEU A 95 3.44 -19.52 -5.71
CA LEU A 95 2.27 -18.66 -5.52
C LEU A 95 1.35 -19.25 -4.46
N LYS A 96 0.85 -18.41 -3.56
CA LYS A 96 -0.20 -18.73 -2.59
C LYS A 96 -1.52 -18.13 -3.06
N THR A 97 -2.63 -18.74 -2.64
CA THR A 97 -3.99 -18.24 -2.87
C THR A 97 -4.73 -18.27 -1.54
N LYS A 98 -5.39 -17.18 -1.17
CA LYS A 98 -6.26 -17.09 0.00
C LYS A 98 -7.60 -16.49 -0.43
N HIS A 99 -8.64 -17.32 -0.33
CA HIS A 99 -10.02 -16.87 -0.44
C HIS A 99 -10.44 -16.19 0.87
N ALA A 100 -11.34 -15.23 0.77
CA ALA A 100 -11.98 -14.59 1.91
C ALA A 100 -13.50 -14.65 1.74
N ASP A 101 -14.14 -15.51 2.55
CA ASP A 101 -15.58 -15.71 2.59
C ASP A 101 -16.24 -14.59 3.42
N VAL A 102 -16.15 -13.36 2.91
CA VAL A 102 -16.60 -12.11 3.54
C VAL A 102 -17.64 -11.41 2.66
N GLY A 103 -18.41 -10.48 3.24
CA GLY A 103 -19.44 -9.74 2.52
C GLY A 103 -19.04 -8.30 2.17
N PHE A 104 -19.75 -7.72 1.20
CA PHE A 104 -19.49 -6.38 0.67
C PHE A 104 -19.17 -5.31 1.72
N GLY A 105 -18.05 -4.62 1.51
CA GLY A 105 -17.56 -3.56 2.40
C GLY A 105 -16.79 -4.10 3.62
N THR A 106 -16.54 -5.42 3.70
CA THR A 106 -15.71 -6.03 4.75
C THR A 106 -14.52 -6.80 4.16
N CYS A 107 -13.49 -6.96 4.98
CA CYS A 107 -12.24 -7.63 4.64
C CYS A 107 -11.95 -8.76 5.61
N LEU A 108 -11.32 -9.83 5.14
CA LEU A 108 -10.68 -10.81 6.01
C LEU A 108 -9.30 -10.30 6.44
N ASP A 109 -8.97 -10.43 7.72
CA ASP A 109 -7.59 -10.39 8.19
C ASP A 109 -6.86 -11.71 7.85
N HIS A 110 -5.77 -11.61 7.11
CA HIS A 110 -4.83 -12.70 6.93
C HIS A 110 -3.42 -12.27 7.34
N ASN A 111 -3.14 -12.31 8.64
CA ASN A 111 -1.78 -12.18 9.19
C ASN A 111 -0.83 -13.18 8.50
N LEU A 112 0.29 -12.67 7.99
CA LEU A 112 1.26 -13.48 7.28
C LEU A 112 2.46 -13.88 8.14
N SER A 113 2.82 -13.11 9.17
CA SER A 113 4.06 -13.28 9.93
C SER A 113 5.27 -13.46 9.00
N ILE A 114 5.55 -12.42 8.19
CA ILE A 114 6.72 -12.38 7.30
C ILE A 114 7.92 -11.90 8.12
N PRO A 115 9.11 -12.51 8.03
CA PRO A 115 10.31 -11.94 8.65
C PRO A 115 10.56 -10.50 8.18
N ASP A 116 11.04 -9.62 9.06
CA ASP A 116 11.18 -8.17 8.84
C ASP A 116 11.99 -7.83 7.56
N SER A 117 13.02 -8.63 7.26
CA SER A 117 13.87 -8.51 6.07
C SER A 117 13.21 -9.01 4.77
N GLY A 118 11.95 -9.43 4.85
CA GLY A 118 11.19 -10.05 3.79
C GLY A 118 10.39 -9.08 2.93
N TRP A 119 9.69 -9.66 1.96
CA TRP A 119 8.81 -8.94 1.04
C TRP A 119 7.59 -9.77 0.67
N ILE A 120 6.53 -9.07 0.27
CA ILE A 120 5.32 -9.63 -0.34
C ILE A 120 5.13 -9.05 -1.75
N ASN A 121 4.49 -9.80 -2.64
CA ASN A 121 3.98 -9.30 -3.92
C ASN A 121 2.62 -9.98 -4.21
N TYR A 122 1.54 -9.22 -4.29
CA TYR A 122 0.17 -9.73 -4.32
C TYR A 122 -0.69 -9.09 -5.40
N GLN A 123 -1.75 -9.78 -5.81
CA GLN A 123 -2.83 -9.23 -6.66
C GLN A 123 -4.20 -9.58 -6.05
N ALA A 124 -5.17 -8.69 -6.26
CA ALA A 124 -6.58 -8.94 -6.01
C ALA A 124 -7.23 -9.65 -7.20
N CYS A 125 -8.14 -10.57 -6.92
CA CYS A 125 -8.95 -11.27 -7.92
C CYS A 125 -10.38 -11.44 -7.42
N ASN A 126 -11.33 -11.40 -8.35
CA ASN A 126 -12.75 -11.65 -8.08
C ASN A 126 -13.13 -13.04 -8.61
N TYR A 127 -13.91 -13.81 -7.84
CA TYR A 127 -14.19 -15.23 -8.10
C TYR A 127 -15.66 -15.61 -7.87
N GLU A 128 -16.19 -16.52 -8.68
CA GLU A 128 -17.45 -17.23 -8.45
C GLU A 128 -17.14 -18.68 -8.05
N GLY A 129 -17.22 -19.00 -6.76
CA GLY A 129 -16.84 -20.31 -6.21
C GLY A 129 -15.37 -20.67 -6.48
N SER A 130 -15.10 -21.53 -7.47
CA SER A 130 -13.74 -21.86 -7.92
C SER A 130 -13.33 -21.17 -9.23
N THR A 131 -14.25 -20.47 -9.90
CA THR A 131 -14.05 -19.79 -11.18
C THR A 131 -13.43 -18.42 -10.95
N GLN A 132 -12.22 -18.18 -11.47
CA GLN A 132 -11.64 -16.84 -11.51
C GLN A 132 -12.35 -16.01 -12.57
N LEU A 133 -13.03 -14.93 -12.17
CA LEU A 133 -13.69 -14.01 -13.09
C LEU A 133 -12.72 -12.94 -13.59
N SER A 134 -12.01 -12.29 -12.68
CA SER A 134 -11.02 -11.26 -13.00
C SER A 134 -9.86 -11.25 -12.01
N CYS A 135 -8.74 -10.64 -12.42
CA CYS A 135 -7.61 -10.33 -11.56
C CYS A 135 -7.01 -8.98 -11.95
N GLY A 136 -6.46 -8.28 -10.95
CA GLY A 136 -5.66 -7.09 -11.15
C GLY A 136 -4.22 -7.40 -11.55
N SER A 137 -3.42 -6.34 -11.66
CA SER A 137 -1.97 -6.46 -11.69
C SER A 137 -1.40 -6.78 -10.30
N PHE A 138 -0.23 -7.40 -10.26
CA PHE A 138 0.58 -7.54 -9.05
C PHE A 138 1.04 -6.18 -8.52
N SER A 139 1.06 -6.03 -7.19
CA SER A 139 1.51 -4.85 -6.43
C SER A 139 2.96 -4.44 -6.68
N GLY A 140 3.79 -5.37 -7.17
CA GLY A 140 5.23 -5.27 -7.03
C GLY A 140 5.67 -5.70 -5.62
N ARG A 141 6.99 -5.70 -5.37
CA ARG A 141 7.53 -6.09 -4.06
C ARG A 141 7.36 -4.96 -3.05
N ILE A 142 6.63 -5.25 -1.98
CA ILE A 142 6.48 -4.39 -0.80
C ILE A 142 7.27 -5.03 0.35
N SER A 143 8.00 -4.21 1.10
CA SER A 143 8.81 -4.59 2.27
C SER A 143 7.92 -4.94 3.46
N ALA A 144 8.31 -5.93 4.27
CA ALA A 144 7.66 -6.18 5.56
C ALA A 144 7.97 -5.09 6.61
N ASN A 145 9.11 -4.39 6.48
CA ASN A 145 9.58 -3.37 7.43
C ASN A 145 9.15 -1.93 7.08
N GLY A 146 8.23 -1.75 6.12
CA GLY A 146 7.92 -0.45 5.51
C GLY A 146 9.10 0.15 4.74
#